data_AF-A0A642C4Z3-F1
#
_entry.id   AF-A0A642C4Z3-F1
#
_cell.length_a   1.000
_cell.length_b   1.000
_cell.length_c   1.000
_cell.angle_alpha   90.00
_cell.angle_beta   90.00
_cell.angle_gamma   90.00
#
_symmetry.space_group_name_H-M   'P 1'
#
loop_
_entity.id
_entity.type
_entity.pdbx_description
1 polymer ?
#
loop_
_entity_poly.entity_id
_entity_poly.type
_entity_poly.pdbx_seq_one_letter_code
_entity_poly.pdbx_strand_id
1 'polypeptide(L)'
;VVCITKENSQKYDDGELLIVGGQPVSNINKKHPLETRVAFTLVKSHVEDVVYTLFHAERDEDSTSPSGAFDGLFTKADMLITTGDVNAARGNFAPSGLFTLPTKDTDSAAYENLVEWIGGANTYLRSSKSGIPQLLCAETVLIAARSALRNKLSMQEYPSMQRMIELLREDAMCPALEILSHEALGQGSRLVLQKKGNMDVAFNTQAATKFCQIRDIYEDPNEWQFWLQTGYDTRIRDWHEKVYRCNEQKNESLDLAGDYCKTGGVQVDITGTENAAWAIKGKVAERSNGQCIIGLTPGKYTIEFTAVDGKTKPADQEVTVVEGEVTTATGAYT
;
A
#
# COMPACT_ATOMS: atom_id res chain seq x y z
N VAL A 1 -4.61 30.23 8.50
CA VAL A 1 -5.60 29.14 8.37
C VAL A 1 -4.79 27.87 8.36
N VAL A 2 -4.80 27.13 9.46
CA VAL A 2 -4.16 25.82 9.55
C VAL A 2 -5.17 24.85 8.96
N CYS A 3 -4.85 24.23 7.83
CA CYS A 3 -5.69 23.18 7.26
C CYS A 3 -5.30 21.87 7.94
N ILE A 4 -6.08 21.45 8.93
CA ILE A 4 -5.92 20.13 9.56
C ILE A 4 -6.95 19.23 8.86
N THR A 5 -6.48 18.27 8.07
CA THR A 5 -7.33 17.20 7.56
C THR A 5 -7.52 16.18 8.67
N LYS A 6 -8.75 16.07 9.22
CA LYS A 6 -9.16 14.99 10.15
C LYS A 6 -9.31 13.63 9.43
N GLU A 7 -8.45 13.34 8.46
CA GLU A 7 -8.33 11.96 7.97
C GLU A 7 -7.42 11.22 8.95
N ASN A 8 -7.86 10.07 9.44
CA ASN A 8 -7.15 9.26 10.43
C ASN A 8 -5.93 8.54 9.80
N SER A 9 -5.22 9.22 8.90
CA SER A 9 -4.10 8.72 8.11
C SER A 9 -2.80 9.23 8.71
N GLN A 10 -1.90 8.32 9.11
CA GLN A 10 -0.65 8.64 9.80
C GLN A 10 0.48 9.09 8.85
N LYS A 11 0.21 9.15 7.54
CA LYS A 11 1.25 9.15 6.52
C LYS A 11 1.48 10.49 5.83
N TYR A 12 0.68 11.51 6.15
CA TYR A 12 0.81 12.82 5.51
C TYR A 12 1.75 13.72 6.33
N ASP A 13 2.76 14.28 5.66
CA ASP A 13 3.47 15.44 6.17
C ASP A 13 2.42 16.54 6.43
N ASP A 14 2.21 16.90 7.70
CA ASP A 14 1.38 18.04 8.09
C ASP A 14 1.86 19.28 7.33
N GLY A 15 1.13 19.61 6.27
CA GLY A 15 1.44 20.76 5.44
C GLY A 15 1.04 22.02 6.18
N GLU A 16 1.93 22.56 7.03
CA GLU A 16 1.79 23.92 7.55
C GLU A 16 1.85 24.91 6.39
N LEU A 17 0.67 25.29 5.87
CA LEU A 17 0.53 26.38 4.91
C LEU A 17 0.58 27.70 5.66
N LEU A 18 1.78 28.10 6.08
CA LEU A 18 2.05 29.48 6.45
C LEU A 18 1.84 30.35 5.20
N ILE A 19 1.02 31.39 5.32
CA ILE A 19 0.82 32.39 4.27
C ILE A 19 2.13 33.18 4.12
N VAL A 20 3.09 32.61 3.40
CA VAL A 20 4.32 33.31 3.02
C VAL A 20 4.02 34.03 1.70
N GLY A 21 3.45 35.22 1.82
CA GLY A 21 3.30 36.19 0.73
C GLY A 21 2.30 35.80 -0.36
N GLY A 22 1.04 36.25 -0.21
CA GLY A 22 -0.01 36.11 -1.23
C GLY A 22 -1.18 37.06 -1.00
N GLN A 23 -1.98 37.30 -2.05
CA GLN A 23 -3.18 38.15 -2.01
C GLN A 23 -4.09 37.74 -0.83
N PRO A 24 -4.62 38.68 -0.04
CA PRO A 24 -5.50 38.37 1.08
C PRO A 24 -6.78 37.66 0.62
N VAL A 25 -7.40 36.90 1.52
CA VAL A 25 -8.68 36.23 1.28
C VAL A 25 -9.72 37.28 0.85
N SER A 26 -10.31 37.09 -0.33
CA SER A 26 -11.31 38.02 -0.85
C SER A 26 -12.70 37.59 -0.40
N ASN A 27 -13.23 38.26 0.63
CA ASN A 27 -14.60 38.04 1.10
C ASN A 27 -15.67 38.51 0.09
N ILE A 28 -15.28 39.32 -0.90
CA ILE A 28 -16.16 39.79 -1.98
C ILE A 28 -16.31 38.73 -3.07
N ASN A 29 -15.20 38.14 -3.50
CA ASN A 29 -15.20 37.11 -4.55
C ASN A 29 -15.41 35.69 -3.99
N LYS A 30 -15.42 35.53 -2.65
CA LYS A 30 -15.44 34.24 -1.94
C LYS A 30 -14.36 33.27 -2.43
N LYS A 31 -13.18 33.80 -2.78
CA LYS A 31 -12.06 33.00 -3.28
C LYS A 31 -10.89 33.01 -2.31
N HIS A 32 -10.35 31.83 -2.08
CA HIS A 32 -9.13 31.67 -1.32
C HIS A 32 -7.95 31.62 -2.29
N PRO A 33 -6.85 32.37 -2.08
CA PRO A 33 -5.69 32.40 -2.98
C PRO A 33 -5.03 31.01 -3.19
N LEU A 34 -5.28 30.07 -2.28
CA LEU A 34 -4.76 28.70 -2.31
C LEU A 34 -5.82 27.63 -2.63
N GLU A 35 -7.05 28.01 -3.03
CA GLU A 35 -8.15 27.06 -3.27
C GLU A 35 -7.76 25.92 -4.22
N THR A 36 -7.09 26.26 -5.32
CA THR A 36 -6.64 25.30 -6.34
C THR A 36 -5.57 24.35 -5.81
N ARG A 37 -4.66 24.85 -4.97
CA ARG A 37 -3.59 24.03 -4.38
C ARG A 37 -4.16 23.02 -3.39
N VAL A 38 -5.09 23.46 -2.54
CA VAL A 38 -5.80 22.59 -1.59
C VAL A 38 -6.59 21.51 -2.33
N ALA A 39 -7.36 21.90 -3.35
CA ALA A 39 -8.14 20.95 -4.15
C ALA A 39 -7.25 19.91 -4.86
N PHE A 40 -6.12 20.32 -5.45
CA PHE A 40 -5.21 19.36 -6.11
C PHE A 40 -4.51 18.43 -5.13
N THR A 41 -4.11 18.91 -3.94
CA THR A 41 -3.52 18.04 -2.91
C THR A 41 -4.51 16.96 -2.46
N LEU A 42 -5.77 17.34 -2.19
CA LEU A 42 -6.81 16.39 -1.79
C LEU A 42 -7.09 15.35 -2.88
N VAL A 43 -7.24 15.79 -4.13
CA VAL A 43 -7.46 14.87 -5.26
C VAL A 43 -6.26 13.95 -5.47
N LYS A 44 -5.03 14.46 -5.32
CA LYS A 44 -3.81 13.64 -5.42
C LYS A 44 -3.79 12.56 -4.34
N SER A 45 -4.08 12.92 -3.09
CA SER A 45 -4.13 12.01 -1.95
C SER A 45 -5.13 10.87 -2.19
N HIS A 46 -6.36 11.23 -2.58
CA HIS A 46 -7.42 10.28 -2.89
C HIS A 46 -7.06 9.32 -4.02
N VAL A 47 -6.38 9.82 -5.07
CA VAL A 47 -5.92 8.98 -6.17
C VAL A 47 -4.78 8.05 -5.75
N GLU A 48 -3.85 8.51 -4.90
CA GLU A 48 -2.75 7.68 -4.38
C GLU A 48 -3.28 6.48 -3.58
N ASP A 49 -4.25 6.69 -2.69
CA ASP A 49 -4.87 5.62 -1.90
C ASP A 49 -5.53 4.54 -2.78
N VAL A 50 -6.22 4.97 -3.83
CA VAL A 50 -6.87 4.05 -4.78
C VAL A 50 -5.84 3.29 -5.61
N VAL A 51 -4.74 3.94 -6.01
CA VAL A 51 -3.66 3.28 -6.77
C VAL A 51 -2.94 2.24 -5.91
N TYR A 52 -2.67 2.53 -4.64
CA TYR A 52 -1.99 1.59 -3.76
C TYR A 52 -2.84 0.37 -3.39
N THR A 53 -4.16 0.51 -3.38
CA THR A 53 -5.09 -0.60 -3.11
C THR A 53 -5.55 -1.33 -4.38
N LEU A 54 -5.23 -0.82 -5.58
CA LEU A 54 -5.76 -1.30 -6.87
C LEU A 54 -5.63 -2.82 -7.11
N PHE A 55 -4.53 -3.41 -6.66
CA PHE A 55 -4.28 -4.83 -6.85
C PHE A 55 -4.90 -5.70 -5.76
N HIS A 56 -4.88 -5.24 -4.51
CA HIS A 56 -5.19 -6.03 -3.31
C HIS A 56 -6.58 -5.78 -2.73
N ALA A 57 -7.31 -4.75 -3.19
CA ALA A 57 -8.63 -4.42 -2.67
C ALA A 57 -9.60 -5.60 -2.79
N GLU A 58 -10.46 -5.76 -1.80
CA GLU A 58 -11.54 -6.74 -1.78
C GLU A 58 -12.79 -6.03 -1.28
N ARG A 59 -13.88 -6.12 -2.03
CA ARG A 59 -15.08 -5.37 -1.69
C ARG A 59 -15.64 -5.85 -0.35
N ASP A 60 -15.75 -4.93 0.59
CA ASP A 60 -16.27 -5.16 1.94
C ASP A 60 -17.25 -4.03 2.29
N GLU A 61 -18.50 -4.39 2.59
CA GLU A 61 -19.56 -3.42 2.90
C GLU A 61 -19.43 -2.84 4.32
N ASP A 62 -18.67 -3.50 5.20
CA ASP A 62 -18.43 -3.06 6.58
C ASP A 62 -17.16 -2.20 6.71
N SER A 63 -16.29 -2.22 5.69
CA SER A 63 -15.04 -1.47 5.71
C SER A 63 -15.21 -0.04 5.21
N THR A 64 -14.65 0.91 5.97
CA THR A 64 -14.58 2.33 5.60
C THR A 64 -13.25 2.73 4.96
N SER A 65 -12.37 1.76 4.68
CA SER A 65 -11.05 2.00 4.07
C SER A 65 -11.10 1.88 2.53
N PRO A 66 -10.13 2.48 1.81
CA PRO A 66 -10.00 2.29 0.37
C PRO A 66 -9.86 0.82 -0.06
N SER A 67 -9.31 -0.04 0.81
CA SER A 67 -9.16 -1.47 0.51
C SER A 67 -10.48 -2.23 0.44
N GLY A 68 -11.55 -1.73 1.08
CA GLY A 68 -12.90 -2.29 1.04
C GLY A 68 -13.77 -1.77 -0.10
N ALA A 69 -13.30 -0.77 -0.86
CA ALA A 69 -14.15 0.00 -1.76
C ALA A 69 -14.56 -0.75 -3.05
N PHE A 70 -13.72 -1.67 -3.54
CA PHE A 70 -13.92 -2.41 -4.79
C PHE A 70 -13.10 -3.70 -4.81
N ASP A 71 -13.35 -4.55 -5.81
CA ASP A 71 -12.52 -5.72 -6.04
C ASP A 71 -11.31 -5.36 -6.91
N GLY A 72 -10.13 -5.52 -6.34
CA GLY A 72 -8.85 -5.31 -7.02
C GLY A 72 -8.52 -6.39 -8.05
N LEU A 73 -7.47 -6.14 -8.82
CA LEU A 73 -7.07 -7.00 -9.93
C LEU A 73 -6.66 -8.42 -9.50
N PHE A 74 -6.04 -8.59 -8.33
CA PHE A 74 -5.69 -9.91 -7.82
C PHE A 74 -6.92 -10.69 -7.36
N THR A 75 -7.87 -10.01 -6.70
CA THR A 75 -9.16 -10.59 -6.32
C THR A 75 -9.93 -11.06 -7.55
N LYS A 76 -10.03 -10.23 -8.60
CA LYS A 76 -10.64 -10.64 -9.88
C LYS A 76 -9.91 -11.80 -10.56
N ALA A 77 -8.58 -11.81 -10.53
CA ALA A 77 -7.81 -12.91 -11.08
C ALA A 77 -8.02 -14.23 -10.31
N ASP A 78 -8.10 -14.18 -8.97
CA ASP A 78 -8.41 -15.33 -8.12
C ASP A 78 -9.84 -15.85 -8.39
N MET A 79 -10.80 -14.96 -8.62
CA MET A 79 -12.15 -15.33 -9.05
C MET A 79 -12.13 -16.07 -10.39
N LEU A 80 -11.39 -15.59 -11.39
CA LEU A 80 -11.28 -16.26 -12.70
C LEU A 80 -10.62 -17.65 -12.63
N ILE A 81 -9.68 -17.84 -11.70
CA ILE A 81 -9.09 -19.15 -11.42
C ILE A 81 -10.16 -20.06 -10.80
N THR A 82 -10.91 -19.55 -9.83
CA THR A 82 -11.94 -20.30 -9.10
C THR A 82 -13.13 -20.69 -10.00
N THR A 83 -13.55 -19.81 -10.93
CA THR A 83 -14.59 -20.13 -11.93
C THR A 83 -14.11 -21.12 -12.99
N GLY A 84 -12.80 -21.41 -13.04
CA GLY A 84 -12.19 -22.27 -14.05
C GLY A 84 -11.99 -21.59 -15.39
N ASP A 85 -12.13 -20.26 -15.47
CA ASP A 85 -11.87 -19.51 -16.69
C ASP A 85 -10.38 -19.39 -17.01
N VAL A 86 -9.58 -19.34 -15.94
CA VAL A 86 -8.13 -19.45 -15.95
C VAL A 86 -7.73 -20.80 -15.36
N ASN A 87 -7.13 -21.67 -16.17
CA ASN A 87 -6.71 -22.99 -15.72
C ASN A 87 -5.61 -23.57 -16.63
N ALA A 88 -4.89 -24.58 -16.12
CA ALA A 88 -3.75 -25.16 -16.84
C ALA A 88 -4.14 -25.76 -18.21
N ALA A 89 -5.32 -26.36 -18.32
CA ALA A 89 -5.80 -26.97 -19.57
C ALA A 89 -6.12 -25.92 -20.66
N ARG A 90 -6.45 -24.69 -20.28
CA ARG A 90 -6.68 -23.56 -21.20
C ARG A 90 -5.38 -22.84 -21.60
N GLY A 91 -4.22 -23.21 -21.03
CA GLY A 91 -2.91 -22.62 -21.35
C GLY A 91 -2.66 -21.22 -20.79
N ASN A 92 -3.64 -20.64 -20.08
CA ASN A 92 -3.59 -19.32 -19.46
C ASN A 92 -3.19 -19.37 -17.97
N PHE A 93 -2.86 -20.54 -17.45
CA PHE A 93 -2.31 -20.73 -16.10
C PHE A 93 -1.14 -21.70 -16.14
N ALA A 94 -0.06 -21.37 -15.43
CA ALA A 94 1.03 -22.31 -15.23
C ALA A 94 1.70 -22.07 -13.86
N PRO A 95 2.01 -23.14 -13.11
CA PRO A 95 2.70 -22.99 -11.85
C PRO A 95 4.13 -22.49 -12.08
N SER A 96 4.57 -21.52 -11.27
CA SER A 96 5.96 -21.04 -11.29
C SER A 96 6.79 -21.53 -10.11
N GLY A 97 6.12 -21.97 -9.03
CA GLY A 97 6.73 -22.12 -7.73
C GLY A 97 7.01 -20.78 -7.05
N LEU A 98 7.55 -20.87 -5.84
CA LEU A 98 7.95 -19.72 -5.04
C LEU A 98 9.32 -19.20 -5.49
N PHE A 99 9.45 -17.89 -5.68
CA PHE A 99 10.74 -17.26 -5.93
C PHE A 99 11.39 -16.87 -4.61
N THR A 100 12.38 -17.65 -4.20
CA THR A 100 13.19 -17.38 -3.01
C THR A 100 14.57 -16.90 -3.39
N LEU A 101 15.22 -16.17 -2.47
CA LEU A 101 16.63 -15.85 -2.62
C LEU A 101 17.47 -17.14 -2.66
N PRO A 102 18.48 -17.21 -3.54
CA PRO A 102 19.38 -18.35 -3.60
C PRO A 102 20.07 -18.59 -2.25
N THR A 103 20.10 -19.83 -1.79
CA THR A 103 20.79 -20.21 -0.53
C THR A 103 22.20 -20.73 -0.77
N LYS A 104 22.54 -21.07 -2.02
CA LYS A 104 23.83 -21.62 -2.44
C LYS A 104 24.32 -20.89 -3.68
N ASP A 105 25.63 -20.84 -3.85
CA ASP A 105 26.27 -20.19 -5.01
C ASP A 105 26.02 -20.90 -6.35
N THR A 106 25.46 -22.11 -6.31
CA THR A 106 25.07 -22.89 -7.50
C THR A 106 23.58 -22.81 -7.81
N ASP A 107 22.80 -22.10 -6.98
CA ASP A 107 21.35 -22.04 -7.12
C ASP A 107 20.97 -20.95 -8.14
N SER A 108 20.52 -21.39 -9.31
CA SER A 108 20.03 -20.59 -10.44
C SER A 108 18.52 -20.72 -10.65
N ALA A 109 17.80 -21.45 -9.77
CA ALA A 109 16.44 -21.89 -10.02
C ALA A 109 15.46 -20.73 -10.20
N ALA A 110 15.58 -19.67 -9.39
CA ALA A 110 14.69 -18.51 -9.50
C ALA A 110 14.79 -17.80 -10.87
N TYR A 111 15.96 -17.77 -11.50
CA TYR A 111 16.10 -17.19 -12.84
C TYR A 111 15.58 -18.13 -13.93
N GLU A 112 15.92 -19.42 -13.83
CA GLU A 112 15.53 -20.43 -14.82
C GLU A 112 14.02 -20.67 -14.82
N ASN A 113 13.39 -20.74 -13.64
CA ASN A 113 11.94 -20.85 -13.51
C ASN A 113 11.23 -19.64 -14.12
N LEU A 114 11.79 -18.43 -13.97
CA LEU A 114 11.22 -17.24 -14.58
C LEU A 114 11.33 -17.27 -16.12
N VAL A 115 12.50 -17.67 -16.64
CA VAL A 115 12.73 -17.87 -18.08
C VAL A 115 11.76 -18.90 -18.64
N GLU A 116 11.66 -20.07 -18.01
CA GLU A 116 10.79 -21.16 -18.45
C GLU A 116 9.31 -20.76 -18.38
N TRP A 117 8.90 -20.05 -17.33
CA TRP A 117 7.51 -19.64 -17.17
C TRP A 117 7.09 -18.63 -18.24
N ILE A 118 7.95 -17.65 -18.58
CA ILE A 118 7.71 -16.69 -19.67
C ILE A 118 7.83 -17.39 -21.03
N GLY A 119 8.88 -18.17 -21.24
CA GLY A 119 9.17 -18.92 -22.46
C GLY A 119 8.17 -20.03 -22.76
N GLY A 120 7.44 -20.50 -21.76
CA GLY A 120 6.35 -21.47 -21.89
C GLY A 120 4.98 -20.84 -22.19
N ALA A 121 4.87 -19.50 -22.24
CA ALA A 121 3.63 -18.82 -22.61
C ALA A 121 3.20 -19.11 -24.07
N ASN A 122 2.01 -18.68 -24.46
CA ASN A 122 1.62 -18.76 -25.87
C ASN A 122 2.52 -17.85 -26.73
N THR A 123 2.89 -18.32 -27.93
CA THR A 123 3.73 -17.54 -28.87
C THR A 123 3.12 -16.17 -29.19
N TYR A 124 1.79 -16.06 -29.26
CA TYR A 124 1.13 -14.79 -29.49
C TYR A 124 1.33 -13.81 -28.33
N LEU A 125 1.27 -14.32 -27.09
CA LEU A 125 1.49 -13.54 -25.88
C LEU A 125 2.91 -12.98 -25.85
N ARG A 126 3.92 -13.79 -26.17
CA ARG A 126 5.34 -13.34 -26.25
C ARG A 126 5.64 -12.43 -27.44
N SER A 127 4.88 -12.51 -28.52
CA SER A 127 5.13 -11.68 -29.71
C SER A 127 4.78 -10.21 -29.45
N SER A 128 5.36 -9.27 -30.18
CA SER A 128 4.89 -7.86 -30.15
C SER A 128 3.65 -7.63 -31.02
N LYS A 129 3.09 -8.68 -31.65
CA LYS A 129 1.90 -8.57 -32.50
C LYS A 129 0.67 -8.29 -31.62
N SER A 130 -0.10 -7.27 -32.01
CA SER A 130 -1.31 -6.84 -31.32
C SER A 130 -1.11 -6.43 -29.86
N GLY A 131 0.09 -5.96 -29.50
CA GLY A 131 0.39 -5.43 -28.18
C GLY A 131 1.72 -5.90 -27.62
N ILE A 132 2.27 -5.10 -26.74
CA ILE A 132 3.54 -5.36 -26.05
C ILE A 132 3.27 -6.34 -24.89
N PRO A 133 4.02 -7.45 -24.78
CA PRO A 133 3.98 -8.29 -23.59
C PRO A 133 4.47 -7.53 -22.36
N GLN A 134 3.67 -7.51 -21.31
CA GLN A 134 3.94 -6.88 -20.04
C GLN A 134 3.87 -7.91 -18.92
N LEU A 135 4.97 -8.06 -18.17
CA LEU A 135 5.03 -8.84 -16.94
C LEU A 135 4.80 -7.92 -15.75
N LEU A 136 3.80 -8.26 -14.94
CA LEU A 136 3.56 -7.70 -13.61
C LEU A 136 4.10 -8.68 -12.58
N CYS A 137 5.04 -8.22 -11.76
CA CYS A 137 5.60 -9.00 -10.67
C CYS A 137 6.13 -8.09 -9.55
N ALA A 138 6.13 -8.61 -8.32
CA ALA A 138 6.71 -7.92 -7.17
C ALA A 138 8.24 -7.79 -7.32
N GLU A 139 8.82 -6.79 -6.64
CA GLU A 139 10.26 -6.55 -6.65
C GLU A 139 11.05 -7.75 -6.06
N THR A 140 10.45 -8.46 -5.10
CA THR A 140 10.98 -9.69 -4.50
C THR A 140 11.35 -10.75 -5.54
N VAL A 141 10.53 -10.93 -6.57
CA VAL A 141 10.81 -11.86 -7.69
C VAL A 141 12.04 -11.40 -8.47
N LEU A 142 12.14 -10.10 -8.77
CA LEU A 142 13.23 -9.56 -9.57
C LEU A 142 14.56 -9.61 -8.81
N ILE A 143 14.55 -9.37 -7.49
CA ILE A 143 15.75 -9.50 -6.64
C ILE A 143 16.21 -10.96 -6.56
N ALA A 144 15.27 -11.90 -6.39
CA ALA A 144 15.57 -13.33 -6.39
C ALA A 144 16.15 -13.79 -7.74
N ALA A 145 15.51 -13.41 -8.84
CA ALA A 145 15.97 -13.74 -10.20
C ALA A 145 17.34 -13.12 -10.51
N ARG A 146 17.58 -11.87 -10.09
CA ARG A 146 18.88 -11.19 -10.27
C ARG A 146 20.01 -11.89 -9.50
N SER A 147 19.74 -12.31 -8.27
CA SER A 147 20.71 -13.04 -7.45
C SER A 147 20.99 -14.42 -8.04
N ALA A 148 19.96 -15.14 -8.50
CA ALA A 148 20.11 -16.43 -9.17
C ALA A 148 20.87 -16.32 -10.51
N LEU A 149 20.67 -15.23 -11.26
CA LEU A 149 21.41 -14.97 -12.50
C LEU A 149 22.90 -14.79 -12.23
N ARG A 150 23.27 -14.08 -11.15
CA ARG A 150 24.67 -13.93 -10.75
C ARG A 150 25.34 -15.28 -10.52
N ASN A 151 24.65 -16.19 -9.82
CA ASN A 151 25.12 -17.54 -9.57
C ASN A 151 25.27 -18.34 -10.86
N LYS A 152 24.25 -18.31 -11.72
CA LYS A 152 24.24 -18.99 -13.03
C LYS A 152 25.43 -18.59 -13.91
N LEU A 153 25.74 -17.29 -13.95
CA LEU A 153 26.84 -16.75 -14.76
C LEU A 153 28.18 -16.72 -14.01
N SER A 154 28.22 -17.14 -12.74
CA SER A 154 29.40 -17.07 -11.88
C SER A 154 30.06 -15.69 -11.87
N MET A 155 29.22 -14.64 -11.87
CA MET A 155 29.66 -13.24 -11.95
C MET A 155 30.17 -12.74 -10.59
N GLN A 156 31.35 -12.10 -10.60
CA GLN A 156 31.90 -11.46 -9.40
C GLN A 156 31.03 -10.29 -8.94
N GLU A 157 30.58 -9.46 -9.89
CA GLU A 157 29.75 -8.28 -9.63
C GLU A 157 28.25 -8.59 -9.78
N TYR A 158 27.40 -7.86 -9.05
CA TYR A 158 25.96 -7.96 -9.22
C TYR A 158 25.54 -7.36 -10.57
N PRO A 159 24.89 -8.12 -11.47
CA PRO A 159 24.45 -7.58 -12.75
C PRO A 159 23.45 -6.45 -12.53
N SER A 160 23.40 -5.44 -13.41
CA SER A 160 22.36 -4.42 -13.33
C SER A 160 20.97 -5.01 -13.63
N MET A 161 19.90 -4.38 -13.13
CA MET A 161 18.53 -4.82 -13.41
C MET A 161 18.25 -4.79 -14.92
N GLN A 162 18.71 -3.75 -15.61
CA GLN A 162 18.57 -3.66 -17.06
C GLN A 162 19.25 -4.83 -17.79
N ARG A 163 20.46 -5.20 -17.37
CA ARG A 163 21.17 -6.34 -17.98
C ARG A 163 20.46 -7.66 -17.75
N MET A 164 19.88 -7.86 -16.56
CA MET A 164 19.08 -9.04 -16.25
C MET A 164 17.85 -9.11 -17.17
N ILE A 165 17.17 -7.99 -17.40
CA ILE A 165 16.00 -7.91 -18.29
C ILE A 165 16.37 -8.21 -19.74
N GLU A 166 17.50 -7.71 -20.24
CA GLU A 166 18.00 -8.02 -21.59
C GLU A 166 18.22 -9.52 -21.77
N LEU A 167 18.92 -10.15 -20.82
CA LEU A 167 19.16 -11.59 -20.86
C LEU A 167 17.85 -12.39 -20.74
N LEU A 168 16.94 -11.96 -19.86
CA LEU A 168 15.63 -12.59 -19.71
C LEU A 168 14.81 -12.54 -21.02
N ARG A 169 14.87 -11.42 -21.76
CA ARG A 169 14.20 -11.27 -23.06
C ARG A 169 14.75 -12.24 -24.10
N GLU A 170 16.06 -12.43 -24.13
CA GLU A 170 16.74 -13.35 -25.05
C GLU A 170 16.45 -14.81 -24.67
N ASP A 171 16.69 -15.19 -23.41
CA ASP A 171 16.52 -16.56 -22.90
C ASP A 171 15.05 -17.02 -22.98
N ALA A 172 14.09 -16.14 -22.68
CA ALA A 172 12.66 -16.46 -22.75
C ALA A 172 12.05 -16.30 -24.16
N MET A 173 12.86 -15.93 -25.17
CA MET A 173 12.40 -15.66 -26.54
C MET A 173 11.24 -14.65 -26.59
N CYS A 174 11.34 -13.59 -25.78
CA CYS A 174 10.34 -12.54 -25.61
C CYS A 174 10.99 -11.15 -25.75
N PRO A 175 11.42 -10.74 -26.97
CA PRO A 175 12.29 -9.58 -27.17
C PRO A 175 11.66 -8.25 -26.75
N ALA A 176 10.33 -8.15 -26.81
CA ALA A 176 9.59 -6.93 -26.49
C ALA A 176 9.05 -6.89 -25.05
N LEU A 177 9.50 -7.77 -24.15
CA LEU A 177 8.98 -7.85 -22.78
C LEU A 177 9.19 -6.55 -22.01
N GLU A 178 8.12 -5.91 -21.55
CA GLU A 178 8.18 -4.85 -20.53
C GLU A 178 7.91 -5.46 -19.15
N ILE A 179 8.73 -5.15 -18.16
CA ILE A 179 8.49 -5.56 -16.77
C ILE A 179 7.99 -4.34 -16.00
N LEU A 180 6.87 -4.50 -15.30
CA LEU A 180 6.33 -3.51 -14.39
C LEU A 180 6.36 -4.08 -12.98
N SER A 181 7.29 -3.55 -12.17
CA SER A 181 7.34 -3.74 -10.73
C SER A 181 7.00 -2.40 -10.07
N HIS A 182 5.99 -2.41 -9.19
CA HIS A 182 5.58 -1.27 -8.40
C HIS A 182 5.27 -1.76 -6.99
N GLU A 183 5.46 -0.90 -6.00
CA GLU A 183 5.17 -1.20 -4.60
C GLU A 183 3.70 -1.61 -4.37
N ALA A 184 2.77 -1.08 -5.16
CA ALA A 184 1.35 -1.46 -5.16
C ALA A 184 1.09 -2.95 -5.50
N LEU A 185 2.04 -3.65 -6.13
CA LEU A 185 1.93 -5.10 -6.36
C LEU A 185 2.19 -5.92 -5.08
N GLY A 186 2.67 -5.29 -4.01
CA GLY A 186 2.98 -5.93 -2.74
C GLY A 186 4.26 -6.77 -2.78
N GLN A 187 4.41 -7.65 -1.78
CA GLN A 187 5.50 -8.61 -1.69
C GLN A 187 5.00 -10.03 -1.97
N GLY A 188 5.78 -10.82 -2.71
CA GLY A 188 5.42 -12.21 -2.98
C GLY A 188 5.98 -12.72 -4.30
N SER A 189 5.36 -13.77 -4.83
CA SER A 189 5.81 -14.47 -6.03
C SER A 189 4.77 -14.48 -7.16
N ARG A 190 3.73 -13.63 -7.07
CA ARG A 190 2.68 -13.56 -8.09
C ARG A 190 3.23 -13.02 -9.40
N LEU A 191 2.93 -13.74 -10.48
CA LEU A 191 3.27 -13.39 -11.85
C LEU A 191 1.99 -13.24 -12.66
N VAL A 192 1.87 -12.12 -13.37
CA VAL A 192 0.83 -11.91 -14.36
C VAL A 192 1.48 -11.41 -15.64
N LEU A 193 1.41 -12.20 -16.71
CA LEU A 193 1.85 -11.83 -18.04
C LEU A 193 0.64 -11.49 -18.89
N GLN A 194 0.63 -10.29 -19.45
CA GLN A 194 -0.48 -9.82 -20.27
C GLN A 194 -0.04 -8.97 -21.45
N LYS A 195 -0.94 -8.69 -22.38
CA LYS A 195 -0.76 -7.56 -23.29
C LYS A 195 -1.04 -6.25 -22.57
N LYS A 196 -0.19 -5.25 -22.83
CA LYS A 196 -0.38 -3.89 -22.34
C LYS A 196 -1.79 -3.39 -22.72
N GLY A 197 -2.54 -2.92 -21.72
CA GLY A 197 -3.92 -2.44 -21.88
C GLY A 197 -5.02 -3.51 -21.74
N ASN A 198 -4.68 -4.72 -21.26
CA ASN A 198 -5.68 -5.75 -20.94
C ASN A 198 -6.37 -5.56 -19.59
N MET A 199 -5.86 -4.66 -18.74
CA MET A 199 -6.47 -4.29 -17.46
C MET A 199 -7.06 -2.89 -17.55
N ASP A 200 -8.29 -2.75 -17.06
CA ASP A 200 -9.01 -1.49 -16.95
C ASP A 200 -9.31 -1.15 -15.50
N VAL A 201 -9.27 0.16 -15.23
CA VAL A 201 -9.91 0.76 -14.05
C VAL A 201 -11.11 1.54 -14.57
N ALA A 202 -12.30 1.12 -14.18
CA ALA A 202 -13.54 1.76 -14.56
C ALA A 202 -13.98 2.74 -13.46
N PHE A 203 -14.53 3.86 -13.91
CA PHE A 203 -15.17 4.85 -13.06
C PHE A 203 -16.65 4.86 -13.42
N ASN A 204 -17.51 4.95 -12.40
CA ASN A 204 -18.94 5.02 -12.64
C ASN A 204 -19.30 6.25 -13.50
N THR A 205 -20.03 6.04 -14.59
CA THR A 205 -20.38 7.07 -15.57
C THR A 205 -21.79 7.63 -15.28
N GLN A 206 -21.85 8.96 -15.04
CA GLN A 206 -23.03 9.84 -15.10
C GLN A 206 -24.00 10.01 -13.92
N ALA A 207 -24.05 9.16 -12.88
CA ALA A 207 -24.88 9.45 -11.70
C ALA A 207 -24.20 10.34 -10.62
N ALA A 208 -22.89 10.56 -10.73
CA ALA A 208 -22.07 11.20 -9.70
C ALA A 208 -21.68 12.67 -10.02
N THR A 209 -22.47 13.39 -10.83
CA THR A 209 -22.19 14.79 -11.24
C THR A 209 -22.34 15.83 -10.12
N LYS A 210 -22.53 15.43 -8.85
CA LYS A 210 -22.90 16.34 -7.75
C LYS A 210 -22.16 16.12 -6.41
N PHE A 211 -20.86 15.81 -6.35
CA PHE A 211 -20.28 15.51 -5.02
C PHE A 211 -18.89 16.05 -4.70
N CYS A 212 -18.42 17.11 -5.37
CA CYS A 212 -17.40 17.97 -4.76
C CYS A 212 -18.11 19.23 -4.24
N GLN A 213 -18.61 19.16 -3.01
CA GLN A 213 -19.31 20.27 -2.35
C GLN A 213 -18.67 20.53 -0.99
N ILE A 214 -18.33 21.78 -0.74
CA ILE A 214 -18.08 22.27 0.62
C ILE A 214 -19.46 22.33 1.28
N ARG A 215 -19.76 21.42 2.21
CA ARG A 215 -21.02 21.45 2.98
C ARG A 215 -20.83 22.25 4.26
N ASP A 216 -21.95 22.67 4.84
CA ASP A 216 -21.97 23.34 6.14
C ASP A 216 -21.38 22.46 7.24
N ILE A 217 -20.82 23.18 8.22
CA ILE A 217 -20.02 22.76 9.36
C ILE A 217 -20.64 21.56 10.11
N TYR A 218 -19.87 20.48 10.28
CA TYR A 218 -20.16 19.43 11.27
C TYR A 218 -19.17 19.58 12.43
N GLU A 219 -19.71 19.89 13.62
CA GLU A 219 -19.07 20.03 14.95
C GLU A 219 -18.21 21.27 15.28
N ASP A 220 -17.37 21.85 14.40
CA ASP A 220 -16.56 23.07 14.73
C ASP A 220 -16.57 24.15 13.61
N PRO A 221 -17.04 25.39 13.87
CA PRO A 221 -17.04 26.50 12.91
C PRO A 221 -15.66 26.90 12.35
N ASN A 222 -14.57 26.47 12.96
CA ASN A 222 -13.21 26.77 12.52
C ASN A 222 -12.64 25.73 11.53
N GLU A 223 -13.34 24.62 11.29
CA GLU A 223 -12.89 23.53 10.42
C GLU A 223 -13.66 23.52 9.09
N TRP A 224 -12.94 23.25 7.99
CA TRP A 224 -13.52 23.15 6.65
C TRP A 224 -13.40 21.69 6.18
N GLN A 225 -14.53 21.02 5.97
CA GLN A 225 -14.57 19.61 5.54
C GLN A 225 -14.83 19.49 4.04
N PHE A 226 -14.08 18.62 3.37
CA PHE A 226 -14.27 18.26 1.96
C PHE A 226 -14.76 16.82 1.86
N TRP A 227 -15.72 16.57 0.97
CA TRP A 227 -16.23 15.24 0.67
C TRP A 227 -15.89 14.90 -0.78
N LEU A 228 -15.23 13.75 -0.97
CA LEU A 228 -14.91 13.16 -2.28
C LEU A 228 -15.55 11.77 -2.31
N GLN A 229 -16.36 11.50 -3.35
CA GLN A 229 -17.00 10.20 -3.53
C GLN A 229 -16.87 9.76 -4.99
N THR A 230 -16.45 8.52 -5.16
CA THR A 230 -16.14 7.92 -6.47
C THR A 230 -16.42 6.42 -6.41
N GLY A 231 -17.10 5.89 -7.43
CA GLY A 231 -17.27 4.45 -7.60
C GLY A 231 -16.19 3.91 -8.53
N TYR A 232 -15.44 2.92 -8.03
CA TYR A 232 -14.36 2.23 -8.75
C TYR A 232 -14.76 0.80 -9.06
N ASP A 233 -14.25 0.28 -10.16
CA ASP A 233 -14.23 -1.16 -10.42
C ASP A 233 -13.01 -1.49 -11.28
N THR A 234 -12.53 -2.74 -11.19
CA THR A 234 -11.42 -3.21 -12.02
C THR A 234 -11.85 -4.35 -12.91
N ARG A 235 -11.25 -4.44 -14.10
CA ARG A 235 -11.58 -5.48 -15.07
C ARG A 235 -10.36 -5.99 -15.80
N ILE A 236 -10.25 -7.32 -15.90
CA ILE A 236 -9.40 -8.01 -16.87
C ILE A 236 -10.25 -8.22 -18.13
N ARG A 237 -9.86 -7.62 -19.26
CA ARG A 237 -10.66 -7.62 -20.50
C ARG A 237 -10.78 -8.99 -21.13
N ASP A 238 -9.64 -9.64 -21.34
CA ASP A 238 -9.51 -10.94 -21.98
C ASP A 238 -8.56 -11.84 -21.17
N TRP A 239 -8.99 -13.07 -20.92
CA TRP A 239 -8.23 -14.10 -20.21
C TRP A 239 -7.79 -15.25 -21.11
N HIS A 240 -7.92 -15.14 -22.43
CA HIS A 240 -7.41 -16.14 -23.37
C HIS A 240 -5.88 -16.25 -23.27
N GLU A 241 -5.33 -17.47 -23.39
CA GLU A 241 -3.88 -17.75 -23.36
C GLU A 241 -3.00 -16.90 -24.30
N LYS A 242 -3.59 -16.29 -25.33
CA LYS A 242 -2.90 -15.41 -26.29
C LYS A 242 -2.62 -14.03 -25.71
N VAL A 243 -3.39 -13.62 -24.70
CA VAL A 243 -3.42 -12.26 -24.16
C VAL A 243 -3.11 -12.23 -22.67
N TYR A 244 -3.32 -13.34 -21.95
CA TYR A 244 -3.19 -13.41 -20.49
C TYR A 244 -2.63 -14.76 -20.02
N ARG A 245 -1.74 -14.71 -19.01
CA ARG A 245 -1.28 -15.86 -18.23
C ARG A 245 -0.95 -15.45 -16.80
N CYS A 246 -1.32 -16.26 -15.81
CA CYS A 246 -0.91 -16.06 -14.41
C CYS A 246 -0.43 -17.36 -13.74
N ASN A 247 0.08 -17.23 -12.52
CA ASN A 247 0.56 -18.33 -11.69
C ASN A 247 -0.32 -18.52 -10.43
N GLU A 248 0.07 -19.49 -9.60
CA GLU A 248 -0.62 -19.93 -8.38
C GLU A 248 -0.36 -19.05 -7.15
N GLN A 249 0.62 -18.16 -7.24
CA GLN A 249 1.16 -17.44 -6.09
C GLN A 249 0.27 -16.25 -5.71
N LYS A 250 0.27 -15.92 -4.43
CA LYS A 250 -0.37 -14.72 -3.89
C LYS A 250 0.68 -13.74 -3.41
N ASN A 251 0.32 -12.45 -3.42
CA ASN A 251 1.13 -11.41 -2.84
C ASN A 251 0.44 -10.85 -1.62
N GLU A 252 1.24 -10.39 -0.67
CA GLU A 252 0.78 -9.65 0.50
C GLU A 252 0.84 -8.16 0.20
N SER A 253 -0.22 -7.43 0.59
CA SER A 253 -0.24 -5.98 0.45
C SER A 253 0.80 -5.34 1.35
N LEU A 254 1.41 -4.26 0.86
CA LEU A 254 2.23 -3.37 1.67
C LEU A 254 1.34 -2.28 2.29
N ASP A 255 1.80 -1.73 3.41
CA ASP A 255 1.12 -0.65 4.14
C ASP A 255 1.39 0.70 3.45
N LEU A 256 0.82 0.86 2.24
CA LEU A 256 1.14 1.94 1.31
C LEU A 256 0.08 3.03 1.26
N ALA A 257 -1.19 2.64 1.23
CA ALA A 257 -2.32 3.56 1.29
C ALA A 257 -2.40 4.23 2.67
N GLY A 258 -3.17 5.31 2.81
CA GLY A 258 -3.46 5.88 4.11
C GLY A 258 -3.94 4.80 5.08
N ASP A 259 -3.28 4.69 6.23
CA ASP A 259 -3.65 3.73 7.27
C ASP A 259 -4.95 4.21 7.92
N TYR A 260 -6.10 3.99 7.27
CA TYR A 260 -7.43 4.24 7.84
C TYR A 260 -7.76 3.17 8.90
N CYS A 261 -6.81 2.89 9.78
CA CYS A 261 -7.03 2.08 10.94
C CYS A 261 -7.76 2.94 11.98
N LYS A 262 -8.78 2.35 12.60
CA LYS A 262 -9.54 3.02 13.65
C LYS A 262 -8.68 2.97 14.91
N THR A 263 -7.73 3.91 14.98
CA THR A 263 -6.70 3.96 16.01
C THR A 263 -7.27 4.44 17.33
N GLY A 264 -6.68 3.99 18.42
CA GLY A 264 -6.90 4.53 19.75
C GLY A 264 -5.66 5.27 20.25
N GLY A 265 -5.72 5.69 21.50
CA GLY A 265 -4.59 6.29 22.20
C GLY A 265 -4.42 5.72 23.60
N VAL A 266 -3.24 5.97 24.17
CA VAL A 266 -2.96 5.73 25.59
C VAL A 266 -2.52 7.05 26.21
N GLN A 267 -3.09 7.36 27.37
CA GLN A 267 -2.61 8.40 28.28
C GLN A 267 -2.17 7.74 29.57
N VAL A 268 -1.12 8.26 30.21
CA VAL A 268 -0.73 7.79 31.54
C VAL A 268 -0.77 8.94 32.53
N ASP A 269 -1.54 8.73 33.59
CA ASP A 269 -1.60 9.59 34.75
C ASP A 269 -0.55 9.13 35.75
N ILE A 270 0.52 9.91 35.89
CA ILE A 270 1.61 9.66 36.82
C ILE A 270 1.36 10.44 38.11
N THR A 271 1.51 9.75 39.24
CA THR A 271 1.40 10.35 40.57
C THR A 271 2.68 10.13 41.37
N GLY A 272 2.99 11.05 42.29
CA GLY A 272 4.12 10.93 43.21
C GLY A 272 5.46 11.53 42.72
N THR A 273 5.51 12.05 41.49
CA THR A 273 6.64 12.83 40.94
C THR A 273 6.22 13.61 39.68
N GLU A 274 6.86 14.75 39.41
CA GLU A 274 6.65 15.56 38.19
C GLU A 274 7.65 15.25 37.07
N ASN A 275 8.76 14.57 37.39
CA ASN A 275 9.88 14.32 36.46
C ASN A 275 9.88 12.90 35.87
N ALA A 276 8.77 12.17 35.96
CA ALA A 276 8.66 10.84 35.40
C ALA A 276 8.18 10.88 33.95
N ALA A 277 8.65 9.90 33.17
CA ALA A 277 8.21 9.65 31.82
C ALA A 277 7.76 8.19 31.66
N TRP A 278 6.97 7.95 30.63
CA TRP A 278 6.47 6.63 30.27
C TRP A 278 6.62 6.41 28.76
N ALA A 279 6.73 5.15 28.36
CA ALA A 279 6.81 4.73 26.96
C ALA A 279 6.01 3.45 26.74
N ILE A 280 5.77 3.11 25.49
CA ILE A 280 5.26 1.79 25.11
C ILE A 280 6.45 0.91 24.75
N LYS A 281 6.50 -0.29 25.32
CA LYS A 281 7.56 -1.28 25.08
C LYS A 281 7.77 -1.51 23.58
N GLY A 282 8.99 -1.27 23.11
CA GLY A 282 9.36 -1.40 21.69
C GLY A 282 9.12 -0.15 20.84
N LYS A 283 8.62 0.96 21.42
CA LYS A 283 8.55 2.28 20.77
C LYS A 283 9.59 3.23 21.39
N VAL A 284 10.15 4.12 20.56
CA VAL A 284 11.23 5.04 20.96
C VAL A 284 10.69 6.31 21.65
N ALA A 285 9.42 6.64 21.43
CA ALA A 285 8.83 7.88 21.94
C ALA A 285 8.43 7.75 23.42
N GLU A 286 9.05 8.58 24.27
CA GLU A 286 8.65 8.78 25.66
C GLU A 286 7.63 9.94 25.77
N ARG A 287 6.83 9.90 26.83
CA ARG A 287 5.81 10.91 27.15
C ARG A 287 5.85 11.26 28.63
N SER A 288 5.58 12.52 28.93
CA SER A 288 5.42 13.00 30.30
C SER A 288 4.01 12.72 30.81
N ASN A 289 3.78 12.99 32.10
CA ASN A 289 2.47 12.85 32.73
C ASN A 289 1.36 13.57 31.94
N GLY A 290 0.23 12.90 31.73
CA GLY A 290 -0.96 13.46 31.05
C GLY A 290 -0.81 13.64 29.54
N GLN A 291 0.35 13.34 28.95
CA GLN A 291 0.50 13.31 27.49
C GLN A 291 0.02 11.98 26.92
N CYS A 292 -0.43 11.99 25.67
CA CYS A 292 -0.95 10.81 24.99
C CYS A 292 0.04 10.28 23.93
N ILE A 293 0.01 8.97 23.71
CA ILE A 293 0.46 8.33 22.47
C ILE A 293 -0.80 7.92 21.72
N ILE A 294 -1.10 8.62 20.63
CA ILE A 294 -2.24 8.37 19.74
C ILE A 294 -1.78 7.62 18.49
N GLY A 295 -2.72 7.09 17.71
CA GLY A 295 -2.39 6.35 16.48
C GLY A 295 -2.00 4.89 16.74
N LEU A 296 -2.40 4.32 17.88
CA LEU A 296 -2.13 2.92 18.21
C LEU A 296 -3.23 2.04 17.63
N THR A 297 -2.86 0.93 17.00
CA THR A 297 -3.85 -0.05 16.53
C THR A 297 -4.55 -0.69 17.73
N PRO A 298 -5.85 -1.02 17.66
CA PRO A 298 -6.53 -1.70 18.76
C PRO A 298 -5.81 -2.99 19.15
N GLY A 299 -5.53 -3.17 20.43
CA GLY A 299 -4.70 -4.29 20.89
C GLY A 299 -4.05 -4.05 22.24
N LYS A 300 -3.27 -5.04 22.69
CA LYS A 300 -2.57 -5.00 23.98
C LYS A 300 -1.19 -4.38 23.82
N TYR A 301 -0.88 -3.42 24.67
CA TYR A 301 0.43 -2.77 24.76
C TYR A 301 0.96 -2.81 26.19
N THR A 302 2.28 -2.81 26.34
CA THR A 302 2.94 -2.73 27.65
C THR A 302 3.52 -1.34 27.84
N ILE A 303 3.12 -0.66 28.91
CA ILE A 303 3.64 0.63 29.35
C ILE A 303 4.87 0.39 30.23
N GLU A 304 5.98 1.04 29.91
CA GLU A 304 7.22 1.04 30.66
C GLU A 304 7.48 2.44 31.24
N PHE A 305 7.82 2.49 32.52
CA PHE A 305 8.08 3.74 33.25
C PHE A 305 9.59 4.01 33.37
N THR A 306 10.02 5.28 33.31
CA THR A 306 11.43 5.64 33.53
C THR A 306 11.78 5.65 35.02
N ALA A 307 13.04 5.36 35.37
CA ALA A 307 13.50 5.49 36.75
C ALA A 307 13.66 6.97 37.10
N VAL A 308 13.25 7.36 38.31
CA VAL A 308 13.41 8.71 38.85
C VAL A 308 14.22 8.62 40.13
N ASP A 309 15.28 9.42 40.24
CA ASP A 309 16.16 9.42 41.41
C ASP A 309 15.39 9.69 42.70
N GLY A 310 15.61 8.85 43.72
CA GLY A 310 14.95 8.95 45.02
C GLY A 310 13.51 8.45 45.06
N LYS A 311 13.02 7.77 44.01
CA LYS A 311 11.66 7.21 43.93
C LYS A 311 11.66 5.73 43.54
N THR A 312 10.66 4.99 44.03
CA THR A 312 10.44 3.60 43.61
C THR A 312 9.61 3.59 42.33
N LYS A 313 10.17 2.99 41.26
CA LYS A 313 9.54 2.88 39.94
C LYS A 313 8.29 1.97 39.99
N PRO A 314 7.17 2.34 39.36
CA PRO A 314 6.03 1.44 39.15
C PRO A 314 6.41 0.20 38.33
N ALA A 315 5.69 -0.91 38.52
CA ALA A 315 5.78 -2.06 37.63
C ALA A 315 5.21 -1.72 36.24
N ASP A 316 5.73 -2.38 35.20
CA ASP A 316 5.21 -2.24 33.84
C ASP A 316 3.73 -2.69 33.78
N GLN A 317 2.91 -1.97 33.01
CA GLN A 317 1.46 -2.18 32.95
C GLN A 317 0.99 -2.61 31.58
N GLU A 318 0.09 -3.59 31.51
CA GLU A 318 -0.59 -3.94 30.25
C GLU A 318 -1.84 -3.06 30.08
N VAL A 319 -1.96 -2.39 28.94
CA VAL A 319 -3.11 -1.59 28.55
C VAL A 319 -3.71 -2.14 27.26
N THR A 320 -5.03 -2.18 27.17
CA THR A 320 -5.74 -2.53 25.94
C THR A 320 -6.22 -1.25 25.28
N VAL A 321 -5.67 -0.96 24.10
CA VAL A 321 -6.10 0.17 23.26
C VAL A 321 -7.40 -0.20 22.55
N VAL A 322 -8.38 0.67 22.68
CA VAL A 322 -9.68 0.56 22.01
C VAL A 322 -9.79 1.66 20.94
N GLU A 323 -10.35 1.30 19.80
CA GLU A 323 -10.76 2.23 18.76
C GLU A 323 -11.79 3.26 19.29
N GLY A 324 -11.94 4.47 18.77
CA GLY A 324 -11.00 5.57 18.90
C GLY A 324 -11.22 6.25 20.24
N GLU A 325 -10.73 5.59 21.28
CA GLU A 325 -10.73 6.07 22.65
C GLU A 325 -9.28 6.29 23.10
N VAL A 326 -9.08 7.24 24.01
CA VAL A 326 -7.83 7.36 24.74
C VAL A 326 -7.98 6.58 26.04
N THR A 327 -7.30 5.44 26.13
CA THR A 327 -7.30 4.61 27.33
C THR A 327 -6.34 5.19 28.35
N THR A 328 -6.83 5.50 29.55
CA THR A 328 -6.00 6.02 30.64
C THR A 328 -5.44 4.89 31.50
N ALA A 329 -4.13 4.90 31.71
CA ALA A 329 -3.45 4.05 32.69
C ALA A 329 -2.83 4.91 33.81
N THR A 330 -2.45 4.30 34.93
CA THR A 330 -1.99 5.05 36.11
C THR A 330 -0.67 4.50 36.64
N GLY A 331 0.37 5.35 36.71
CA GLY A 331 1.68 5.01 37.29
C GLY A 331 1.92 5.74 38.62
N ALA A 332 2.02 5.01 39.73
CA ALA A 332 2.26 5.60 41.04
C ALA A 332 3.71 5.40 41.51
N TYR A 333 4.49 6.47 41.60
CA TYR A 333 5.84 6.45 42.17
C TYR A 333 5.78 6.72 43.67
N THR A 334 6.36 5.83 44.47
CA THR A 334 6.47 5.99 45.94
C THR A 334 7.85 6.46 46.33
#